data_AF-A0A8J3K1H9-F1
#
_entry.id   AF-A0A8J3K1H9-F1
#
_cell.length_a   1.000
_cell.length_b   1.000
_cell.length_c   1.000
_cell.angle_alpha   90.00
_cell.angle_beta   90.00
_cell.angle_gamma   90.00
#
_symmetry.space_group_name_H-M   'P 1'
#
loop_
_entity.id
_entity.type
_entity.pdbx_description
1 polymer ?
#
loop_
_entity_poly.entity_id
_entity_poly.type
_entity_poly.pdbx_seq_one_letter_code
_entity_poly.pdbx_strand_id
1 'polypeptide(L)'
;MVYDSLSDYELGFPGPLRDKLVAAVLDGSKTSSTGLVIGYEHDSEPLPEPGQRSTLIDSDGQPLAILEVTEVRQVPLGEIDLAHAIDEGEGYSSVADWRAGHESFWHSDEMRGYLGQPDFTVDDGTVTVAERFRVASLIPDATTVGVAIAAESAALATALRAAPPADLDRPTCCPPWTVRGEFAHAAIALSRTLAMLDAPPPPGPPVDTARYYSPDERFSPPADRERVDSAQDFADQRTPAALIGWFEEQAAQVVARVSGTPGSRLVTTRHGDPMRLTDFQVTRVVELAVHGLDLADALGVAPWLTPRAAGIVEGLLFGLSAPRAARELGVDRAGLLRRATGRVAVSDAERARLRELGITWLTLG
;
A
#
# COMPACT_ATOMS: atom_id res chain seq x y z
N MET A 1 -7.15 8.91 4.72
CA MET A 1 -8.35 8.26 5.29
C MET A 1 -7.89 6.87 5.67
N VAL A 2 -8.22 6.41 6.87
CA VAL A 2 -7.84 5.07 7.33
C VAL A 2 -8.73 4.07 6.61
N TYR A 3 -8.19 3.00 6.04
CA TYR A 3 -9.03 2.03 5.32
C TYR A 3 -10.08 1.36 6.22
N ASP A 4 -9.84 1.26 7.54
CA ASP A 4 -10.83 0.82 8.54
C ASP A 4 -12.06 1.77 8.69
N SER A 5 -12.00 2.97 8.13
CA SER A 5 -13.12 3.92 8.11
C SER A 5 -13.87 3.95 6.77
N LEU A 6 -13.38 3.21 5.78
CA LEU A 6 -14.06 3.02 4.50
C LEU A 6 -15.05 1.87 4.62
N SER A 7 -16.10 1.88 3.80
CA SER A 7 -16.97 0.73 3.62
C SER A 7 -16.18 -0.45 3.06
N ASP A 8 -16.50 -1.65 3.52
CA ASP A 8 -15.97 -2.86 2.91
C ASP A 8 -16.48 -2.99 1.47
N TYR A 9 -15.64 -3.50 0.59
CA TYR A 9 -15.98 -3.84 -0.78
C TYR A 9 -15.99 -5.36 -0.90
N GLU A 10 -17.19 -5.91 -1.03
CA GLU A 10 -17.43 -7.35 -1.06
C GLU A 10 -17.67 -7.84 -2.50
N LEU A 11 -17.04 -8.96 -2.85
CA LEU A 11 -17.22 -9.61 -4.15
C LEU A 11 -17.91 -10.96 -3.94
N GLY A 12 -19.22 -11.00 -4.20
CA GLY A 12 -20.03 -12.18 -3.93
C GLY A 12 -20.04 -12.59 -2.45
N PHE A 13 -20.59 -13.76 -2.16
CA PHE A 13 -20.61 -14.31 -0.80
C PHE A 13 -19.23 -14.87 -0.38
N PRO A 14 -18.90 -14.89 0.92
CA PRO A 14 -17.65 -15.48 1.40
C PRO A 14 -17.47 -16.92 0.92
N GLY A 15 -16.29 -17.23 0.37
CA GLY A 15 -15.95 -18.56 -0.11
C GLY A 15 -15.17 -18.55 -1.44
N PRO A 16 -15.09 -19.70 -2.14
CA PRO A 16 -14.20 -19.86 -3.29
C PRO A 16 -14.44 -18.88 -4.44
N LEU A 17 -15.68 -18.41 -4.61
CA LEU A 17 -15.99 -17.39 -5.62
C LEU A 17 -15.37 -16.04 -5.23
N ARG A 18 -15.60 -15.55 -4.02
CA ARG A 18 -14.98 -14.32 -3.51
C ARG A 18 -13.46 -14.39 -3.61
N ASP A 19 -12.86 -15.51 -3.19
CA ASP A 19 -11.40 -15.67 -3.25
C ASP A 19 -10.85 -15.56 -4.69
N LYS A 20 -11.55 -16.15 -5.66
CA LYS A 20 -11.21 -16.02 -7.09
C LYS A 20 -11.33 -14.57 -7.57
N LEU A 21 -12.43 -13.90 -7.23
CA LEU A 21 -12.71 -12.52 -7.66
C LEU A 21 -11.70 -11.54 -7.04
N VAL A 22 -11.41 -11.68 -5.75
CA VAL A 22 -10.41 -10.92 -5.02
C VAL A 22 -9.02 -11.10 -5.64
N ALA A 23 -8.63 -12.34 -5.96
CA ALA A 23 -7.36 -12.61 -6.62
C ALA A 23 -7.26 -11.90 -7.98
N ALA A 24 -8.33 -11.92 -8.77
CA ALA A 24 -8.40 -11.21 -10.05
C ALA A 24 -8.30 -9.68 -9.90
N VAL A 25 -8.83 -9.11 -8.80
CA VAL A 25 -8.63 -7.67 -8.51
C VAL A 25 -7.17 -7.39 -8.18
N LEU A 26 -6.54 -8.23 -7.35
CA LEU A 26 -5.16 -8.04 -6.88
C LEU A 26 -4.10 -8.26 -7.97
N ASP A 27 -4.38 -9.09 -8.98
CA ASP A 27 -3.51 -9.23 -10.16
C ASP A 27 -3.80 -8.21 -11.27
N GLY A 28 -4.89 -7.45 -11.13
CA GLY A 28 -5.31 -6.39 -12.04
C GLY A 28 -6.09 -6.87 -13.26
N SER A 29 -6.48 -8.14 -13.34
CA SER A 29 -7.36 -8.66 -14.38
C SER A 29 -8.83 -8.26 -14.21
N LYS A 30 -9.29 -8.07 -12.96
CA LYS A 30 -10.62 -7.54 -12.64
C LYS A 30 -10.55 -6.05 -12.30
N THR A 31 -11.18 -5.24 -13.14
CA THR A 31 -11.26 -3.77 -13.01
C THR A 31 -12.69 -3.24 -13.16
N SER A 32 -13.67 -4.13 -13.35
CA SER A 32 -15.10 -3.83 -13.30
C SER A 32 -15.87 -4.86 -12.48
N SER A 33 -17.07 -4.47 -12.04
CA SER A 33 -18.04 -5.29 -11.33
C SER A 33 -19.46 -4.93 -11.76
N THR A 34 -20.39 -5.86 -11.60
CA THR A 34 -21.81 -5.65 -11.88
C THR A 34 -22.66 -6.04 -10.68
N GLY A 35 -23.31 -5.04 -10.08
CA GLY A 35 -24.36 -5.22 -9.09
C GLY A 35 -25.77 -5.11 -9.69
N LEU A 36 -26.79 -5.51 -8.95
CA LEU A 36 -28.20 -5.22 -9.28
C LEU A 36 -28.68 -4.05 -8.43
N VAL A 37 -29.46 -3.12 -9.03
CA VAL A 37 -30.02 -1.99 -8.27
C VAL A 37 -30.83 -2.45 -7.06
N ILE A 38 -31.56 -3.56 -7.19
CA ILE A 38 -32.35 -4.15 -6.10
C ILE A 38 -31.52 -4.55 -4.88
N GLY A 39 -30.23 -4.88 -5.05
CA GLY A 39 -29.33 -5.20 -3.92
C GLY A 39 -29.07 -3.97 -3.06
N TYR A 40 -28.75 -2.83 -3.68
CA TYR A 40 -28.58 -1.56 -2.98
C TYR A 40 -29.86 -1.10 -2.29
N GLU A 41 -31.01 -1.28 -2.94
CA GLU A 41 -32.32 -0.99 -2.33
C GLU A 41 -32.60 -1.89 -1.13
N HIS A 42 -32.23 -3.17 -1.21
CA HIS A 42 -32.39 -4.15 -0.13
C HIS A 42 -31.56 -3.78 1.10
N ASP A 43 -30.28 -3.45 0.90
CA ASP A 43 -29.36 -3.06 1.98
C ASP A 43 -29.57 -1.62 2.47
N SER A 44 -30.44 -0.85 1.80
CA SER A 44 -30.60 0.59 2.02
C SER A 44 -29.28 1.37 1.86
N GLU A 45 -28.46 0.93 0.92
CA GLU A 45 -27.17 1.53 0.59
C GLU A 45 -27.28 2.47 -0.62
N PRO A 46 -26.54 3.59 -0.62
CA PRO A 46 -26.46 4.44 -1.80
C PRO A 46 -25.71 3.72 -2.93
N LEU A 47 -26.08 4.06 -4.17
CA LEU A 47 -25.29 3.64 -5.33
C LEU A 47 -23.87 4.23 -5.26
N PRO A 48 -22.86 3.53 -5.79
CA PRO A 48 -21.50 4.01 -5.78
C PRO A 48 -21.34 5.29 -6.61
N GLU A 49 -20.37 6.13 -6.25
CA GLU A 49 -20.03 7.35 -6.98
C GLU A 49 -18.58 7.32 -7.47
N PRO A 50 -18.26 7.87 -8.67
CA PRO A 50 -16.88 8.08 -9.08
C PRO A 50 -16.06 8.86 -8.04
N GLY A 51 -14.90 8.32 -7.68
CA GLY A 51 -14.02 8.83 -6.63
C GLY A 51 -14.29 8.21 -5.24
N GLN A 52 -15.38 7.47 -5.05
CA GLN A 52 -15.63 6.72 -3.82
C GLN A 52 -14.53 5.68 -3.59
N ARG A 53 -14.12 5.52 -2.33
CA ARG A 53 -13.12 4.54 -1.92
C ARG A 53 -13.70 3.54 -0.93
N SER A 54 -13.32 2.29 -1.11
CA SER A 54 -13.77 1.16 -0.29
C SER A 54 -12.61 0.20 -0.04
N THR A 55 -12.69 -0.60 1.02
CA THR A 55 -11.67 -1.57 1.41
C THR A 55 -12.01 -2.93 0.83
N LEU A 56 -11.21 -3.44 -0.11
CA LEU A 56 -11.35 -4.82 -0.59
C LEU A 56 -11.00 -5.78 0.53
N ILE A 57 -11.92 -6.68 0.86
CA ILE A 57 -11.74 -7.74 1.86
C ILE A 57 -11.79 -9.14 1.25
N ASP A 58 -11.11 -10.10 1.87
CA ASP A 58 -11.26 -11.52 1.54
C ASP A 58 -12.48 -12.17 2.22
N SER A 59 -12.59 -13.50 2.09
CA SER A 59 -13.65 -14.29 2.72
C SER A 59 -13.56 -14.35 4.24
N ASP A 60 -12.40 -14.04 4.82
CA ASP A 60 -12.17 -13.96 6.28
C ASP A 60 -12.29 -12.52 6.80
N GLY A 61 -12.71 -11.57 5.95
CA GLY A 61 -12.84 -10.16 6.28
C GLY A 61 -11.50 -9.44 6.47
N GLN A 62 -10.40 -10.00 5.97
CA GLN A 62 -9.10 -9.32 6.05
C GLN A 62 -8.97 -8.26 4.95
N PRO A 63 -8.52 -7.04 5.29
CA PRO A 63 -8.33 -5.96 4.32
C PRO A 63 -7.09 -6.21 3.44
N LEU A 64 -7.26 -6.09 2.13
CA LEU A 64 -6.23 -6.42 1.13
C LEU A 64 -5.83 -5.23 0.25
N ALA A 65 -6.75 -4.31 -0.02
CA ALA A 65 -6.50 -3.15 -0.87
C ALA A 65 -7.52 -2.05 -0.62
N ILE A 66 -7.18 -0.82 -1.05
CA ILE A 66 -8.14 0.26 -1.20
C ILE A 66 -8.50 0.34 -2.68
N LEU A 67 -9.79 0.22 -3.00
CA LEU A 67 -10.32 0.45 -4.33
C LEU A 67 -10.81 1.90 -4.46
N GLU A 68 -10.74 2.45 -5.67
CA GLU A 68 -11.35 3.72 -6.02
C GLU A 68 -12.23 3.52 -7.25
N VAL A 69 -13.52 3.84 -7.12
CA VAL A 69 -14.48 3.82 -8.24
C VAL A 69 -14.09 4.92 -9.23
N THR A 70 -14.05 4.55 -10.50
CA THR A 70 -13.65 5.44 -11.61
C THR A 70 -14.80 5.77 -12.54
N GLU A 71 -15.80 4.90 -12.64
CA GLU A 71 -16.99 5.07 -13.46
C GLU A 71 -18.13 4.26 -12.87
N VAL A 72 -19.36 4.79 -12.96
CA VAL A 72 -20.59 4.08 -12.60
C VAL A 72 -21.63 4.33 -13.67
N ARG A 73 -22.25 3.26 -14.17
CA ARG A 73 -23.35 3.30 -15.13
C ARG A 73 -24.52 2.49 -14.59
N GLN A 74 -25.71 3.08 -14.65
CA GLN A 74 -26.96 2.33 -14.49
C GLN A 74 -27.47 1.99 -15.88
N VAL A 75 -27.48 0.70 -16.23
CA VAL A 75 -27.89 0.22 -17.55
C VAL A 75 -28.76 -1.03 -17.41
N PRO A 76 -29.66 -1.30 -18.37
CA PRO A 76 -30.32 -2.61 -18.43
C PRO A 76 -29.29 -3.74 -18.57
N LEU A 77 -29.57 -4.90 -17.99
CA LEU A 77 -28.72 -6.08 -18.04
C LEU A 77 -28.37 -6.48 -19.48
N GLY A 78 -29.33 -6.34 -20.40
CA GLY A 78 -29.13 -6.63 -21.83
C GLY A 78 -28.19 -5.64 -22.55
N GLU A 79 -27.84 -4.52 -21.93
CA GLU A 79 -26.96 -3.48 -22.49
C GLU A 79 -25.51 -3.56 -21.98
N ILE A 80 -25.18 -4.56 -21.15
CA ILE A 80 -23.78 -4.80 -20.76
C ILE A 80 -22.97 -5.20 -21.98
N ASP A 81 -21.93 -4.41 -22.24
CA ASP A 81 -21.04 -4.60 -23.38
C ASP A 81 -19.92 -5.62 -23.09
N LEU A 82 -19.31 -6.11 -24.16
CA LEU A 82 -18.24 -7.11 -24.07
C LEU A 82 -16.99 -6.58 -23.34
N ALA A 83 -16.70 -5.28 -23.44
CA ALA A 83 -15.51 -4.73 -22.78
C ALA A 83 -15.69 -4.76 -21.26
N HIS A 84 -16.86 -4.38 -20.75
CA HIS A 84 -17.21 -4.51 -19.33
C HIS A 84 -17.14 -5.96 -18.86
N ALA A 85 -17.70 -6.89 -19.64
CA ALA A 85 -17.68 -8.32 -19.32
C ALA A 85 -16.25 -8.90 -19.27
N ILE A 86 -15.36 -8.48 -20.16
CA ILE A 86 -13.94 -8.90 -20.14
C ILE A 86 -13.23 -8.31 -18.93
N ASP A 87 -13.47 -7.03 -18.64
CA ASP A 87 -12.84 -6.30 -17.53
C ASP A 87 -13.28 -6.82 -16.15
N GLU A 88 -14.32 -7.67 -16.08
CA GLU A 88 -14.69 -8.38 -14.85
C GLU A 88 -13.66 -9.46 -14.45
N GLY A 89 -12.71 -9.79 -15.32
CA GLY A 89 -11.53 -10.61 -14.99
C GLY A 89 -11.79 -12.10 -14.75
N GLU A 90 -13.02 -12.58 -14.98
CA GLU A 90 -13.41 -13.94 -14.62
C GLU A 90 -13.13 -15.00 -15.70
N GLY A 91 -12.61 -14.55 -16.85
CA GLY A 91 -12.29 -15.39 -18.02
C GLY A 91 -13.38 -15.39 -19.11
N TYR A 92 -14.31 -14.44 -19.09
CA TYR A 92 -15.37 -14.35 -20.09
C TYR A 92 -14.82 -13.96 -21.47
N SER A 93 -15.30 -14.64 -22.50
CA SER A 93 -14.93 -14.37 -23.90
C SER A 93 -16.08 -13.76 -24.71
N SER A 94 -17.29 -13.75 -24.14
CA SER A 94 -18.51 -13.22 -24.74
C SER A 94 -19.46 -12.70 -23.66
N VAL A 95 -20.38 -11.80 -24.03
CA VAL A 95 -21.46 -11.32 -23.15
C VAL A 95 -22.38 -12.48 -22.74
N ALA A 96 -22.56 -13.48 -23.60
CA ALA A 96 -23.37 -14.66 -23.29
C ALA A 96 -22.75 -15.50 -22.16
N ASP A 97 -21.43 -15.71 -22.17
CA ASP A 97 -20.73 -16.43 -21.10
C ASP A 97 -20.82 -15.67 -19.77
N TRP A 98 -20.59 -14.36 -19.83
CA TRP A 98 -20.70 -13.46 -18.69
C TRP A 98 -22.11 -13.51 -18.09
N ARG A 99 -23.14 -13.42 -18.93
CA ARG A 99 -24.55 -13.45 -18.53
C ARG A 99 -24.90 -14.78 -17.87
N ALA A 100 -24.47 -15.90 -18.43
CA ALA A 100 -24.72 -17.21 -17.84
C ALA A 100 -24.09 -17.34 -16.44
N GLY A 101 -22.87 -16.81 -16.25
CA GLY A 101 -22.23 -16.77 -14.93
C GLY A 101 -22.99 -15.92 -13.92
N HIS A 102 -23.39 -14.71 -14.32
CA HIS A 102 -24.11 -13.78 -13.46
C HIS A 102 -25.52 -14.26 -13.11
N GLU A 103 -26.27 -14.79 -14.07
CA GLU A 103 -27.59 -15.39 -13.81
C GLU A 103 -27.47 -16.61 -12.89
N SER A 104 -26.43 -17.44 -13.05
CA SER A 104 -26.18 -18.55 -12.11
C SER A 104 -25.94 -18.05 -10.67
N PHE A 105 -25.29 -16.91 -10.48
CA PHE A 105 -25.11 -16.30 -9.16
C PHE A 105 -26.41 -15.68 -8.65
N TRP A 106 -27.10 -14.87 -9.46
CA TRP A 106 -28.33 -14.17 -9.05
C TRP A 106 -29.53 -15.09 -8.81
N HIS A 107 -29.57 -16.25 -9.46
CA HIS A 107 -30.61 -17.26 -9.26
C HIS A 107 -30.24 -18.31 -8.20
N SER A 108 -29.09 -18.18 -7.55
CA SER A 108 -28.68 -19.09 -6.47
C SER A 108 -29.61 -19.00 -5.27
N ASP A 109 -29.72 -20.11 -4.52
CA ASP A 109 -30.49 -20.16 -3.28
C ASP A 109 -30.00 -19.13 -2.25
N GLU A 110 -28.69 -18.89 -2.22
CA GLU A 110 -28.06 -17.91 -1.32
C GLU A 110 -28.49 -16.49 -1.66
N MET A 111 -28.45 -16.09 -2.94
CA MET A 111 -28.91 -14.75 -3.37
C MET A 111 -30.41 -14.55 -3.16
N ARG A 112 -31.23 -15.56 -3.50
CA ARG A 112 -32.68 -15.52 -3.26
C ARG A 112 -33.03 -15.44 -1.78
N GLY A 113 -32.26 -16.15 -0.96
CA GLY A 113 -32.36 -16.10 0.50
C GLY A 113 -31.98 -14.73 1.05
N TYR A 114 -30.86 -14.16 0.59
CA TYR A 114 -30.41 -12.81 0.94
C TYR A 114 -31.48 -11.76 0.59
N LEU A 115 -32.00 -11.76 -0.65
CA LEU A 115 -33.05 -10.82 -1.06
C LEU A 115 -34.42 -11.08 -0.38
N GLY A 116 -34.61 -12.23 0.27
CA GLY A 116 -35.90 -12.66 0.80
C GLY A 116 -36.95 -12.94 -0.29
N GLN A 117 -36.51 -13.24 -1.52
CA GLN A 117 -37.37 -13.41 -2.70
C GLN A 117 -37.06 -14.76 -3.40
N PRO A 118 -37.82 -15.83 -3.09
CA PRO A 118 -37.54 -17.18 -3.60
C PRO A 118 -37.74 -17.34 -5.11
N ASP A 119 -38.62 -16.52 -5.70
CA ASP A 119 -38.91 -16.52 -7.14
C ASP A 119 -38.15 -15.42 -7.91
N PHE A 120 -37.13 -14.82 -7.28
CA PHE A 120 -36.34 -13.76 -7.91
C PHE A 120 -35.67 -14.26 -9.20
N THR A 121 -35.82 -13.44 -10.24
CA THR A 121 -35.24 -13.66 -11.56
C THR A 121 -34.84 -12.33 -12.17
N VAL A 122 -34.00 -12.38 -13.20
CA VAL A 122 -33.56 -11.21 -13.97
C VAL A 122 -33.88 -11.43 -15.45
N ASP A 123 -34.00 -10.33 -16.19
CA ASP A 123 -34.21 -10.30 -17.63
C ASP A 123 -33.41 -9.13 -18.25
N ASP A 124 -33.51 -8.96 -19.57
CA ASP A 124 -32.76 -7.93 -20.30
C ASP A 124 -33.05 -6.50 -19.82
N GLY A 125 -34.24 -6.26 -19.24
CA GLY A 125 -34.67 -4.96 -18.73
C GLY A 125 -34.30 -4.71 -17.28
N THR A 126 -33.77 -5.71 -16.57
CA THR A 126 -33.35 -5.58 -15.18
C THR A 126 -32.22 -4.57 -15.08
N VAL A 127 -32.38 -3.54 -14.24
CA VAL A 127 -31.38 -2.48 -14.12
C VAL A 127 -30.20 -2.94 -13.27
N THR A 128 -29.00 -2.84 -13.82
CA THR A 128 -27.74 -3.14 -13.16
C THR A 128 -26.97 -1.88 -12.82
N VAL A 129 -26.03 -2.02 -11.90
CA VAL A 129 -25.01 -1.03 -11.55
C VAL A 129 -23.69 -1.57 -12.06
N ALA A 130 -23.28 -1.11 -13.24
CA ALA A 130 -22.02 -1.46 -13.87
C ALA A 130 -20.96 -0.44 -13.45
N GLU A 131 -20.01 -0.87 -12.64
CA GLU A 131 -18.94 -0.01 -12.12
C GLU A 131 -17.56 -0.43 -12.63
N ARG A 132 -16.68 0.55 -12.74
CA ARG A 132 -15.25 0.36 -12.99
C ARG A 132 -14.47 0.94 -11.83
N PHE A 133 -13.41 0.27 -11.43
CA PHE A 133 -12.56 0.70 -10.32
C PHE A 133 -11.08 0.45 -10.62
N ARG A 134 -10.24 1.04 -9.78
CA ARG A 134 -8.80 0.78 -9.74
C ARG A 134 -8.36 0.44 -8.32
N VAL A 135 -7.32 -0.37 -8.20
CA VAL A 135 -6.59 -0.54 -6.94
C VAL A 135 -5.77 0.74 -6.68
N ALA A 136 -6.19 1.54 -5.71
CA ALA A 136 -5.54 2.79 -5.33
C ALA A 136 -4.30 2.54 -4.46
N SER A 137 -4.35 1.56 -3.56
CA SER A 137 -3.20 1.11 -2.77
C SER A 137 -3.36 -0.34 -2.32
N LEU A 138 -2.25 -1.06 -2.20
CA LEU A 138 -2.21 -2.41 -1.62
C LEU A 138 -2.02 -2.35 -0.10
N ILE A 139 -2.61 -3.30 0.62
CA ILE A 139 -2.44 -3.50 2.06
C ILE A 139 -1.68 -4.81 2.26
N PRO A 140 -0.35 -4.76 2.45
CA PRO A 140 0.47 -5.97 2.56
C PRO A 140 0.26 -6.66 3.91
N ASP A 141 0.31 -7.99 3.91
CA ASP A 141 0.23 -8.78 5.13
C ASP A 141 1.53 -8.70 5.97
N ALA A 142 1.41 -9.04 7.26
CA ALA A 142 2.53 -8.94 8.21
C ALA A 142 3.75 -9.79 7.81
N THR A 143 3.54 -10.95 7.16
CA THR A 143 4.62 -11.83 6.71
C THR A 143 5.39 -11.17 5.58
N THR A 144 4.66 -10.65 4.58
CA THR A 144 5.26 -9.93 3.45
C THR A 144 6.09 -8.75 3.92
N VAL A 145 5.58 -7.94 4.85
CA VAL A 145 6.28 -6.77 5.39
C VAL A 145 7.51 -7.18 6.22
N GLY A 146 7.37 -8.18 7.10
CA GLY A 146 8.48 -8.67 7.92
C GLY A 146 9.66 -9.18 7.10
N VAL A 147 9.36 -9.91 6.01
CA VAL A 147 10.39 -10.41 5.08
C VAL A 147 11.05 -9.27 4.30
N ALA A 148 10.30 -8.23 3.91
CA ALA A 148 10.87 -7.05 3.28
C ALA A 148 11.83 -6.30 4.22
N ILE A 149 11.44 -6.08 5.49
CA ILE A 149 12.32 -5.46 6.49
C ILE A 149 13.62 -6.24 6.66
N ALA A 150 13.53 -7.58 6.78
CA ALA A 150 14.71 -8.43 6.95
C ALA A 150 15.67 -8.31 5.76
N ALA A 151 15.14 -8.42 4.53
CA ALA A 151 15.95 -8.39 3.32
C ALA A 151 16.56 -7.01 3.06
N GLU A 152 15.79 -5.94 3.22
CA GLU A 152 16.25 -4.57 2.97
C GLU A 152 17.29 -4.14 4.02
N SER A 153 17.08 -4.50 5.30
CA SER A 153 18.06 -4.25 6.36
C SER A 153 19.38 -4.97 6.13
N ALA A 154 19.34 -6.23 5.69
CA ALA A 154 20.55 -6.99 5.38
C ALA A 154 21.32 -6.40 4.19
N ALA A 155 20.61 -5.95 3.15
CA ALA A 155 21.21 -5.29 2.00
C ALA A 155 21.88 -3.96 2.38
N LEU A 156 21.18 -3.13 3.17
CA LEU A 156 21.70 -1.88 3.72
C LEU A 156 22.97 -2.11 4.55
N ALA A 157 22.93 -3.03 5.51
CA ALA A 157 24.09 -3.33 6.35
C ALA A 157 25.29 -3.82 5.51
N THR A 158 25.04 -4.69 4.52
CA THR A 158 26.08 -5.19 3.60
C THR A 158 26.73 -4.04 2.82
N ALA A 159 25.94 -3.11 2.27
CA ALA A 159 26.46 -1.96 1.54
C ALA A 159 27.32 -1.05 2.45
N LEU A 160 26.85 -0.77 3.66
CA LEU A 160 27.58 0.07 4.62
C LEU A 160 28.86 -0.59 5.15
N ARG A 161 28.89 -1.92 5.32
CA ARG A 161 30.10 -2.67 5.68
C ARG A 161 31.15 -2.68 4.57
N ALA A 162 30.71 -2.66 3.31
CA ALA A 162 31.60 -2.64 2.15
C ALA A 162 32.19 -1.24 1.88
N ALA A 163 31.51 -0.18 2.34
CA ALA A 163 31.96 1.19 2.15
C ALA A 163 33.22 1.51 2.98
N PRO A 164 34.18 2.28 2.43
CA PRO A 164 35.26 2.87 3.23
C PRO A 164 34.69 3.69 4.40
N PRO A 165 35.22 3.59 5.63
CA PRO A 165 34.67 4.32 6.77
C PRO A 165 34.58 5.85 6.59
N ALA A 166 35.50 6.44 5.82
CA ALA A 166 35.49 7.86 5.51
C ALA A 166 34.33 8.27 4.57
N ASP A 167 33.83 7.35 3.75
CA ASP A 167 32.72 7.64 2.83
C ASP A 167 31.38 7.77 3.57
N LEU A 168 31.30 7.28 4.81
CA LEU A 168 30.11 7.42 5.65
C LEU A 168 29.91 8.86 6.14
N ASP A 169 30.91 9.74 6.03
CA ASP A 169 30.76 11.17 6.34
C ASP A 169 30.45 12.02 5.10
N ARG A 170 30.25 11.41 3.93
CA ARG A 170 29.87 12.13 2.70
C ARG A 170 28.44 12.68 2.81
N PRO A 171 28.17 13.86 2.21
CA PRO A 171 26.82 14.40 2.12
C PRO A 171 25.94 13.53 1.22
N THR A 172 24.64 13.47 1.52
CA THR A 172 23.64 12.79 0.69
C THR A 172 22.88 13.81 -0.16
N CYS A 173 21.96 13.35 -1.02
CA CYS A 173 21.11 14.22 -1.82
C CYS A 173 20.03 14.95 -0.98
N CYS A 174 19.89 14.59 0.29
CA CYS A 174 18.95 15.16 1.24
C CYS A 174 19.74 16.04 2.26
N PRO A 175 20.03 17.32 2.00
CA PRO A 175 20.72 18.15 2.99
C PRO A 175 19.86 18.35 4.25
N PRO A 176 20.45 18.41 5.45
CA PRO A 176 21.89 18.46 5.74
C PRO A 176 22.51 17.07 6.04
N TRP A 177 21.90 16.00 5.56
CA TRP A 177 22.30 14.65 5.94
C TRP A 177 23.66 14.23 5.36
N THR A 178 24.44 13.54 6.20
CA THR A 178 25.56 12.69 5.77
C THR A 178 25.08 11.25 5.67
N VAL A 179 25.84 10.39 4.98
CA VAL A 179 25.54 8.95 4.90
C VAL A 179 25.35 8.34 6.29
N ARG A 180 26.23 8.67 7.25
CA ARG A 180 26.15 8.20 8.64
C ARG A 180 24.92 8.76 9.36
N GLY A 181 24.59 10.04 9.16
CA GLY A 181 23.44 10.68 9.78
C GLY A 181 22.10 10.13 9.27
N GLU A 182 21.95 10.00 7.95
CA GLU A 182 20.74 9.45 7.32
C GLU A 182 20.59 7.95 7.63
N PHE A 183 21.69 7.20 7.66
CA PHE A 183 21.67 5.83 8.16
C PHE A 183 21.21 5.74 9.63
N ALA A 184 21.76 6.59 10.50
CA ALA A 184 21.32 6.63 11.90
C ALA A 184 19.83 6.98 12.03
N HIS A 185 19.32 7.87 11.19
CA HIS A 185 17.90 8.20 11.12
C HIS A 185 17.04 6.96 10.82
N ALA A 186 17.34 6.25 9.73
CA ALA A 186 16.63 5.03 9.35
C ALA A 186 16.76 3.94 10.43
N ALA A 187 17.94 3.79 11.05
CA ALA A 187 18.20 2.81 12.09
C ALA A 187 17.40 3.09 13.37
N ILE A 188 17.30 4.35 13.80
CA ILE A 188 16.45 4.80 14.91
C ILE A 188 14.98 4.59 14.57
N ALA A 189 14.56 4.90 13.34
CA ALA A 189 13.19 4.69 12.91
C ALA A 189 12.80 3.22 13.03
N LEU A 190 13.65 2.30 12.57
CA LEU A 190 13.42 0.85 12.71
C LEU A 190 13.36 0.41 14.18
N SER A 191 14.32 0.82 15.01
CA SER A 191 14.44 0.35 16.39
C SER A 191 13.27 0.76 17.30
N ARG A 192 12.59 1.88 16.99
CA ARG A 192 11.38 2.32 17.70
C ARG A 192 10.30 1.24 17.78
N THR A 193 10.25 0.34 16.79
CA THR A 193 9.33 -0.81 16.77
C THR A 193 9.44 -1.64 18.05
N LEU A 194 10.65 -1.84 18.58
CA LEU A 194 10.87 -2.65 19.78
C LEU A 194 10.21 -2.00 21.02
N ALA A 195 10.47 -0.71 21.23
CA ALA A 195 9.86 0.03 22.33
C ALA A 195 8.32 0.09 22.21
N MET A 196 7.78 0.18 21.00
CA MET A 196 6.34 0.13 20.75
C MET A 196 5.72 -1.24 21.04
N LEU A 197 6.48 -2.32 20.88
CA LEU A 197 6.06 -3.67 21.24
C LEU A 197 6.13 -3.92 22.76
N ASP A 198 7.05 -3.26 23.46
CA ASP A 198 7.15 -3.32 24.93
C ASP A 198 6.05 -2.49 25.63
N ALA A 199 5.59 -1.42 25.00
CA ALA A 199 4.50 -0.60 25.50
C ALA A 199 3.13 -1.31 25.37
N PRO A 200 2.16 -1.02 26.28
CA PRO A 200 0.79 -1.51 26.12
C PRO A 200 0.15 -0.95 24.84
N PRO A 201 -0.75 -1.71 24.17
CA PRO A 201 -1.49 -1.20 23.01
C PRO A 201 -2.29 0.07 23.37
N PRO A 202 -2.23 1.14 22.55
CA PRO A 202 -3.03 2.33 22.78
C PRO A 202 -4.53 2.07 22.52
N PRO A 203 -5.43 2.82 23.18
CA PRO A 203 -6.85 2.84 22.83
C PRO A 203 -7.13 3.71 21.61
N GLY A 204 -8.31 3.57 21.02
CA GLY A 204 -8.81 4.44 19.95
C GLY A 204 -8.62 3.86 18.55
N PRO A 205 -9.21 4.51 17.53
CA PRO A 205 -9.12 4.05 16.15
C PRO A 205 -7.69 4.21 15.63
N PRO A 206 -7.16 3.23 14.87
CA PRO A 206 -5.86 3.35 14.23
C PRO A 206 -5.85 4.40 13.13
N VAL A 207 -4.67 4.96 12.83
CA VAL A 207 -4.35 5.63 11.57
C VAL A 207 -3.66 4.66 10.60
N ASP A 208 -3.74 4.92 9.30
CA ASP A 208 -3.08 4.12 8.27
C ASP A 208 -1.73 4.73 7.81
N THR A 209 -1.02 3.99 6.97
CA THR A 209 0.29 4.39 6.43
C THR A 209 0.22 5.72 5.66
N ALA A 210 -0.81 5.96 4.86
CA ALA A 210 -0.96 7.22 4.14
C ALA A 210 -1.19 8.42 5.09
N ARG A 211 -1.98 8.22 6.17
CA ARG A 211 -2.17 9.24 7.20
C ARG A 211 -0.89 9.52 7.96
N TYR A 212 -0.01 8.53 8.17
CA TYR A 212 1.30 8.72 8.80
C TYR A 212 2.16 9.77 8.06
N TYR A 213 2.09 9.80 6.73
CA TYR A 213 2.84 10.72 5.86
C TYR A 213 2.01 11.94 5.39
N SER A 214 0.98 12.33 6.12
CA SER A 214 0.20 13.55 5.78
C SER A 214 0.98 14.83 6.06
N PRO A 215 0.83 15.88 5.23
CA PRO A 215 1.53 17.16 5.40
C PRO A 215 0.91 17.98 6.54
N ASP A 216 1.37 17.75 7.76
CA ASP A 216 0.99 18.54 8.94
C ASP A 216 2.20 18.81 9.85
N GLU A 217 1.96 19.23 11.09
CA GLU A 217 2.99 19.60 12.07
C GLU A 217 4.10 18.55 12.27
N ARG A 218 3.83 17.27 11.94
CA ARG A 218 4.80 16.16 11.98
C ARG A 218 5.99 16.34 11.03
N PHE A 219 5.81 17.14 9.99
CA PHE A 219 6.80 17.50 8.96
C PHE A 219 7.03 19.02 8.93
N SER A 220 6.83 19.68 10.07
CA SER A 220 7.15 21.09 10.22
C SER A 220 8.67 21.31 10.28
N PRO A 221 9.18 22.48 9.83
CA PRO A 221 10.63 22.74 9.89
C PRO A 221 11.27 22.55 11.29
N PRO A 222 10.61 22.87 12.42
CA PRO A 222 11.13 22.51 13.74
C PRO A 222 11.21 21.00 14.00
N ALA A 223 10.16 20.25 13.65
CA ALA A 223 10.11 18.80 13.82
C ALA A 223 11.11 18.07 12.90
N ASP A 224 11.46 18.67 11.77
CA ASP A 224 12.50 18.16 10.86
C ASP A 224 13.90 18.45 11.42
N ARG A 225 14.15 19.66 11.94
CA ARG A 225 15.43 19.97 12.61
C ARG A 225 15.68 19.06 13.81
N GLU A 226 14.70 18.86 14.68
CA GLU A 226 14.85 17.96 15.84
C GLU A 226 15.18 16.52 15.41
N ARG A 227 14.58 16.05 14.32
CA ARG A 227 14.86 14.73 13.75
C ARG A 227 16.29 14.62 13.22
N VAL A 228 16.73 15.64 12.50
CA VAL A 228 18.10 15.76 11.99
C VAL A 228 19.10 15.74 13.14
N ASP A 229 18.95 16.67 14.09
CA ASP A 229 19.85 16.83 15.23
C ASP A 229 19.95 15.53 16.04
N SER A 230 18.81 14.91 16.36
CA SER A 230 18.79 13.66 17.13
C SER A 230 19.51 12.50 16.44
N ALA A 231 19.39 12.38 15.11
CA ALA A 231 20.03 11.30 14.36
C ALA A 231 21.53 11.55 14.16
N GLN A 232 21.94 12.80 13.93
CA GLN A 232 23.34 13.20 13.85
C GLN A 232 24.05 13.01 15.20
N ASP A 233 23.45 13.45 16.30
CA ASP A 233 23.99 13.22 17.65
C ASP A 233 24.13 11.73 17.96
N PHE A 234 23.15 10.92 17.57
CA PHE A 234 23.20 9.46 17.75
C PHE A 234 24.34 8.82 16.94
N ALA A 235 24.55 9.29 15.72
CA ALA A 235 25.64 8.87 14.84
C ALA A 235 27.02 9.23 15.41
N ASP A 236 27.21 10.49 15.83
CA ASP A 236 28.52 11.03 16.22
C ASP A 236 29.06 10.45 17.53
N GLN A 237 28.19 9.89 18.36
CA GLN A 237 28.57 9.17 19.58
C GLN A 237 29.13 7.77 19.32
N ARG A 238 29.18 7.31 18.06
CA ARG A 238 29.53 5.93 17.68
C ARG A 238 30.53 5.90 16.54
N THR A 239 31.40 4.90 16.54
CA THR A 239 32.15 4.58 15.32
C THR A 239 31.19 4.01 14.27
N PRO A 240 31.46 4.20 12.98
CA PRO A 240 30.72 3.52 11.91
C PRO A 240 30.44 2.03 12.15
N ALA A 241 31.47 1.27 12.52
CA ALA A 241 31.35 -0.16 12.72
C ALA A 241 30.43 -0.51 13.91
N ALA A 242 30.43 0.31 14.97
CA ALA A 242 29.55 0.15 16.11
C ALA A 242 28.10 0.49 15.77
N LEU A 243 27.87 1.56 14.99
CA LEU A 243 26.53 1.93 14.54
C LEU A 243 25.91 0.85 13.63
N ILE A 244 26.68 0.32 12.68
CA ILE A 244 26.24 -0.77 11.81
C ILE A 244 25.94 -2.03 12.63
N GLY A 245 26.82 -2.41 13.56
CA GLY A 245 26.61 -3.58 14.43
C GLY A 245 25.36 -3.45 15.30
N TRP A 246 25.12 -2.25 15.85
CA TRP A 246 23.90 -1.96 16.60
C TRP A 246 22.65 -2.10 15.72
N PHE A 247 22.66 -1.55 14.50
CA PHE A 247 21.55 -1.67 13.56
C PHE A 247 21.25 -3.13 13.19
N GLU A 248 22.27 -3.95 12.90
CA GLU A 248 22.12 -5.38 12.59
C GLU A 248 21.40 -6.12 13.74
N GLU A 249 21.79 -5.82 14.98
CA GLU A 249 21.14 -6.37 16.18
C GLU A 249 19.68 -5.91 16.29
N GLN A 250 19.40 -4.61 16.14
CA GLN A 250 18.03 -4.09 16.22
C GLN A 250 17.14 -4.66 15.12
N ALA A 251 17.63 -4.75 13.89
CA ALA A 251 16.89 -5.30 12.76
C ALA A 251 16.53 -6.77 13.00
N ALA A 252 17.48 -7.58 13.48
CA ALA A 252 17.23 -8.97 13.84
C ALA A 252 16.17 -9.12 14.94
N GLN A 253 16.24 -8.27 15.99
CA GLN A 253 15.24 -8.27 17.05
C GLN A 253 13.85 -7.85 16.55
N VAL A 254 13.77 -6.82 15.70
CA VAL A 254 12.51 -6.36 15.11
C VAL A 254 11.86 -7.50 14.34
N VAL A 255 12.59 -8.11 13.40
CA VAL A 255 12.09 -9.23 12.57
C VAL A 255 11.62 -10.41 13.43
N ALA A 256 12.38 -10.77 14.47
CA ALA A 256 12.00 -11.86 15.37
C ALA A 256 10.71 -11.55 16.12
N ARG A 257 10.56 -10.34 16.68
CA ARG A 257 9.39 -9.99 17.51
C ARG A 257 8.13 -9.76 16.70
N VAL A 258 8.23 -9.11 15.53
CA VAL A 258 7.06 -8.88 14.67
C VAL A 258 6.52 -10.19 14.07
N SER A 259 7.38 -11.17 13.77
CA SER A 259 6.93 -12.48 13.26
C SER A 259 6.00 -13.23 14.24
N GLY A 260 6.12 -12.97 15.54
CA GLY A 260 5.28 -13.58 16.58
C GLY A 260 4.12 -12.69 17.05
N THR A 261 3.89 -11.54 16.43
CA THR A 261 2.91 -10.54 16.88
C THR A 261 1.81 -10.37 15.83
N PRO A 262 0.52 -10.43 16.21
CA PRO A 262 -0.56 -10.14 15.28
C PRO A 262 -0.40 -8.76 14.63
N GLY A 263 -0.45 -8.70 13.31
CA GLY A 263 -0.31 -7.44 12.56
C GLY A 263 -1.37 -6.38 12.91
N SER A 264 -2.53 -6.84 13.38
CA SER A 264 -3.63 -6.02 13.87
C SER A 264 -3.38 -5.37 15.23
N ARG A 265 -2.33 -5.78 15.97
CA ARG A 265 -1.97 -5.16 17.25
C ARG A 265 -1.70 -3.68 17.04
N LEU A 266 -2.29 -2.83 17.87
CA LEU A 266 -2.03 -1.40 17.84
C LEU A 266 -0.69 -1.04 18.51
N VAL A 267 0.00 -0.07 17.94
CA VAL A 267 1.20 0.58 18.46
C VAL A 267 1.00 2.09 18.49
N THR A 268 1.62 2.76 19.45
CA THR A 268 1.64 4.22 19.50
C THR A 268 2.78 4.74 18.64
N THR A 269 2.48 5.52 17.60
CA THR A 269 3.51 6.15 16.78
C THR A 269 4.30 7.19 17.58
N ARG A 270 5.42 7.68 17.03
CA ARG A 270 6.18 8.79 17.65
C ARG A 270 5.37 10.08 17.81
N HIS A 271 4.21 10.18 17.14
CA HIS A 271 3.32 11.33 17.16
C HIS A 271 2.13 11.16 18.12
N GLY A 272 2.04 10.01 18.79
CA GLY A 272 0.96 9.70 19.73
C GLY A 272 -0.24 8.98 19.11
N ASP A 273 -0.29 8.85 17.78
CA ASP A 273 -1.40 8.17 17.09
C ASP A 273 -1.37 6.65 17.31
N PRO A 274 -2.51 5.98 17.57
CA PRO A 274 -2.65 4.55 17.43
C PRO A 274 -2.48 4.14 15.96
N MET A 275 -1.73 3.08 15.67
CA MET A 275 -1.52 2.56 14.31
C MET A 275 -1.41 1.03 14.36
N ARG A 276 -1.88 0.31 13.35
CA ARG A 276 -1.66 -1.14 13.28
C ARG A 276 -0.17 -1.42 13.13
N LEU A 277 0.30 -2.49 13.76
CA LEU A 277 1.71 -2.87 13.70
C LEU A 277 2.18 -3.07 12.26
N THR A 278 1.39 -3.76 11.42
CA THR A 278 1.74 -3.97 10.01
C THR A 278 1.85 -2.65 9.25
N ASP A 279 0.91 -1.72 9.42
CA ASP A 279 0.98 -0.40 8.79
C ASP A 279 2.24 0.35 9.23
N PHE A 280 2.54 0.33 10.53
CA PHE A 280 3.76 0.96 11.02
C PHE A 280 5.00 0.30 10.42
N GLN A 281 5.02 -1.02 10.25
CA GLN A 281 6.11 -1.72 9.60
C GLN A 281 6.23 -1.37 8.11
N VAL A 282 5.14 -1.09 7.39
CA VAL A 282 5.18 -0.55 6.01
C VAL A 282 5.95 0.77 6.00
N THR A 283 5.72 1.66 6.97
CA THR A 283 6.53 2.88 7.07
C THR A 283 8.02 2.56 7.24
N ARG A 284 8.39 1.52 8.00
CA ARG A 284 9.82 1.12 8.14
C ARG A 284 10.41 0.63 6.82
N VAL A 285 9.62 -0.07 6.00
CA VAL A 285 10.04 -0.46 4.65
C VAL A 285 10.24 0.77 3.76
N VAL A 286 9.35 1.76 3.83
CA VAL A 286 9.52 3.05 3.13
C VAL A 286 10.83 3.71 3.56
N GLU A 287 11.08 3.86 4.87
CA GLU A 287 12.32 4.47 5.39
C GLU A 287 13.57 3.74 4.88
N LEU A 288 13.60 2.40 4.98
CA LEU A 288 14.75 1.59 4.55
C LEU A 288 14.99 1.66 3.04
N ALA A 289 13.93 1.54 2.24
CA ALA A 289 14.05 1.52 0.79
C ALA A 289 14.39 2.90 0.23
N VAL A 290 13.70 3.94 0.69
CA VAL A 290 13.82 5.29 0.16
C VAL A 290 15.14 5.92 0.59
N HIS A 291 15.49 5.88 1.88
CA HIS A 291 16.81 6.34 2.32
C HIS A 291 17.94 5.41 1.82
N GLY A 292 17.65 4.12 1.61
CA GLY A 292 18.61 3.21 0.95
C GLY A 292 19.06 3.73 -0.43
N LEU A 293 18.15 4.31 -1.22
CA LEU A 293 18.50 4.93 -2.50
C LEU A 293 19.40 6.17 -2.32
N ASP A 294 19.16 6.98 -1.29
CA ASP A 294 19.94 8.18 -0.98
C ASP A 294 21.38 7.80 -0.57
N LEU A 295 21.49 6.78 0.28
CA LEU A 295 22.77 6.24 0.72
C LEU A 295 23.55 5.60 -0.44
N ALA A 296 22.89 4.86 -1.33
CA ALA A 296 23.53 4.28 -2.50
C ALA A 296 24.08 5.35 -3.44
N ASP A 297 23.32 6.42 -3.69
CA ASP A 297 23.73 7.55 -4.52
C ASP A 297 24.94 8.28 -3.90
N ALA A 298 24.90 8.54 -2.59
CA ALA A 298 25.98 9.20 -1.87
C ALA A 298 27.28 8.37 -1.84
N LEU A 299 27.17 7.05 -1.72
CA LEU A 299 28.30 6.12 -1.75
C LEU A 299 28.81 5.86 -3.18
N GLY A 300 28.02 6.16 -4.21
CA GLY A 300 28.37 5.88 -5.61
C GLY A 300 28.34 4.40 -5.96
N VAL A 301 27.44 3.64 -5.32
CA VAL A 301 27.26 2.20 -5.55
C VAL A 301 25.94 1.92 -6.26
N ALA A 302 25.78 0.70 -6.79
CA ALA A 302 24.49 0.29 -7.34
C ALA A 302 23.41 0.33 -6.24
N PRO A 303 22.21 0.85 -6.52
CA PRO A 303 21.13 0.90 -5.53
C PRO A 303 20.75 -0.51 -5.09
N TRP A 304 20.70 -0.74 -3.79
CA TRP A 304 19.95 -1.86 -3.25
C TRP A 304 18.50 -1.43 -3.11
N LEU A 305 17.62 -2.24 -3.68
CA LEU A 305 16.19 -2.09 -3.53
C LEU A 305 15.62 -3.49 -3.74
N THR A 306 15.31 -4.20 -2.66
CA THR A 306 14.88 -5.59 -2.78
C THR A 306 13.51 -5.66 -3.45
N PRO A 307 13.20 -6.72 -4.23
CA PRO A 307 11.94 -6.80 -4.98
C PRO A 307 10.69 -6.67 -4.10
N ARG A 308 10.75 -7.15 -2.84
CA ARG A 308 9.67 -7.08 -1.87
C ARG A 308 9.51 -5.68 -1.28
N ALA A 309 10.60 -5.03 -0.88
CA ALA A 309 10.55 -3.65 -0.40
C ALA A 309 10.01 -2.72 -1.49
N ALA A 310 10.51 -2.87 -2.73
CA ALA A 310 9.98 -2.14 -3.87
C ALA A 310 8.49 -2.39 -4.09
N GLY A 311 8.01 -3.64 -3.98
CA GLY A 311 6.60 -3.97 -4.18
C GLY A 311 5.69 -3.31 -3.15
N ILE A 312 6.12 -3.24 -1.90
CA ILE A 312 5.39 -2.57 -0.82
C ILE A 312 5.33 -1.05 -1.07
N VAL A 313 6.48 -0.42 -1.35
CA VAL A 313 6.54 1.03 -1.57
C VAL A 313 5.78 1.43 -2.84
N GLU A 314 5.90 0.65 -3.91
CA GLU A 314 5.14 0.86 -5.14
C GLU A 314 3.64 0.64 -4.95
N GLY A 315 3.24 -0.40 -4.22
CA GLY A 315 1.84 -0.67 -3.89
C GLY A 315 1.19 0.42 -3.05
N LEU A 316 1.96 1.05 -2.15
CA LEU A 316 1.53 2.21 -1.38
C LEU A 316 1.38 3.46 -2.26
N LEU A 317 2.33 3.68 -3.17
CA LEU A 317 2.39 4.89 -3.99
C LEU A 317 1.51 4.85 -5.23
N PHE A 318 1.25 3.69 -5.83
CA PHE A 318 0.60 3.57 -7.14
C PHE A 318 -0.48 2.48 -7.21
N GLY A 319 -0.72 1.73 -6.12
CA GLY A 319 -1.49 0.50 -6.19
C GLY A 319 -0.89 -0.46 -7.22
N LEU A 320 -1.69 -0.89 -8.20
CA LEU A 320 -1.23 -1.77 -9.29
C LEU A 320 -0.61 -1.02 -10.48
N SER A 321 -0.58 0.32 -10.46
CA SER A 321 -0.14 1.12 -11.61
C SER A 321 1.39 1.28 -11.72
N ALA A 322 2.17 0.86 -10.71
CA ALA A 322 3.62 1.10 -10.70
C ALA A 322 4.38 0.52 -11.92
N PRO A 323 4.13 -0.73 -12.36
CA PRO A 323 4.82 -1.26 -13.55
C PRO A 323 4.48 -0.48 -14.82
N ARG A 324 3.24 0.01 -14.94
CA ARG A 324 2.82 0.87 -16.05
C ARG A 324 3.54 2.21 -15.97
N ALA A 325 3.59 2.83 -14.79
CA ALA A 325 4.27 4.09 -14.57
C ALA A 325 5.76 4.01 -14.92
N ALA A 326 6.46 2.96 -14.48
CA ALA A 326 7.86 2.72 -14.82
C ALA A 326 8.07 2.61 -16.34
N ARG A 327 7.24 1.83 -17.04
CA ARG A 327 7.31 1.67 -18.50
C ARG A 327 7.09 2.98 -19.26
N GLU A 328 6.05 3.73 -18.89
CA GLU A 328 5.70 4.97 -19.59
C GLU A 328 6.71 6.09 -19.37
N LEU A 329 7.37 6.11 -18.20
CA LEU A 329 8.46 7.04 -17.90
C LEU A 329 9.82 6.56 -18.41
N GLY A 330 9.92 5.30 -18.88
CA GLY A 330 11.17 4.72 -19.35
C GLY A 330 12.22 4.55 -18.25
N VAL A 331 11.78 4.24 -17.02
CA VAL A 331 12.66 4.12 -15.84
C VAL A 331 12.54 2.75 -15.18
N ASP A 332 13.56 2.36 -14.42
CA ASP A 332 13.49 1.21 -13.54
C ASP A 332 12.76 1.55 -12.22
N ARG A 333 12.61 0.56 -11.35
CA ARG A 333 11.90 0.70 -10.06
C ARG A 333 12.52 1.78 -9.18
N ALA A 334 13.85 1.80 -9.08
CA ALA A 334 14.57 2.81 -8.31
C ALA A 334 14.37 4.22 -8.88
N GLY A 335 14.43 4.37 -10.21
CA GLY A 335 14.18 5.62 -10.92
C GLY A 335 12.74 6.12 -10.78
N LEU A 336 11.76 5.21 -10.70
CA LEU A 336 10.37 5.54 -10.38
C LEU A 336 10.25 6.05 -8.94
N LEU A 337 10.81 5.33 -7.96
CA LEU A 337 10.74 5.73 -6.56
C LEU A 337 11.44 7.07 -6.31
N ARG A 338 12.60 7.33 -6.91
CA ARG A 338 13.28 8.64 -6.80
C ARG A 338 12.40 9.80 -7.28
N ARG A 339 11.62 9.62 -8.35
CA ARG A 339 10.68 10.63 -8.84
C ARG A 339 9.48 10.79 -7.91
N ALA A 340 8.88 9.67 -7.49
CA ALA A 340 7.71 9.65 -6.63
C ALA A 340 7.97 10.25 -5.24
N THR A 341 9.24 10.24 -4.80
CA THR A 341 9.66 10.70 -3.47
C THR A 341 10.46 12.00 -3.50
N GLY A 342 10.52 12.70 -4.64
CA GLY A 342 11.13 14.03 -4.76
C GLY A 342 12.66 14.09 -4.84
N ARG A 343 13.35 12.94 -4.92
CA ARG A 343 14.82 12.84 -5.05
C ARG A 343 15.34 13.18 -6.44
N VAL A 344 14.46 13.09 -7.44
CA VAL A 344 14.71 13.55 -8.80
C VAL A 344 13.66 14.59 -9.16
N ALA A 345 14.11 15.72 -9.71
CA ALA A 345 13.22 16.75 -10.21
C ALA A 345 12.32 16.18 -11.32
N VAL A 346 11.01 16.38 -11.16
CA VAL A 346 10.01 16.00 -12.16
C VAL A 346 9.47 17.25 -12.83
N SER A 347 9.40 17.24 -14.16
CA SER A 347 8.75 18.28 -14.94
C SER A 347 7.25 18.35 -14.65
N ASP A 348 6.59 19.46 -14.99
CA ASP A 348 5.14 19.59 -14.82
C ASP A 348 4.37 18.55 -15.64
N ALA A 349 4.89 18.19 -16.82
CA ALA A 349 4.34 17.14 -17.67
C ALA A 349 4.47 15.76 -17.02
N GLU A 350 5.64 15.40 -16.49
CA GLU A 350 5.83 14.14 -15.74
C GLU A 350 4.95 14.11 -14.49
N ARG A 351 4.82 15.24 -13.77
CA ARG A 351 3.97 15.35 -12.59
C ARG A 351 2.50 15.16 -12.92
N ALA A 352 2.02 15.76 -14.02
CA ALA A 352 0.68 15.53 -14.52
C ALA A 352 0.48 14.05 -14.89
N ARG A 353 1.46 13.45 -15.56
CA ARG A 353 1.38 12.03 -15.94
C ARG A 353 1.33 11.09 -14.74
N LEU A 354 2.15 11.35 -13.71
CA LEU A 354 2.12 10.58 -12.46
C LEU A 354 0.76 10.67 -11.76
N ARG A 355 0.10 11.83 -11.80
CA ARG A 355 -1.28 12.01 -11.28
C ARG A 355 -2.30 11.19 -12.08
N GLU A 356 -2.22 11.20 -13.40
CA GLU A 356 -3.08 10.36 -14.26
C GLU A 356 -2.87 8.86 -14.01
N LEU A 357 -1.65 8.47 -13.62
CA LEU A 357 -1.30 7.11 -13.21
C LEU A 357 -1.67 6.79 -11.76
N GLY A 358 -2.39 7.68 -11.09
CA GLY A 358 -2.99 7.43 -9.78
C GLY A 358 -2.02 7.47 -8.61
N ILE A 359 -0.90 8.20 -8.72
CA ILE A 359 0.08 8.32 -7.64
C ILE A 359 -0.56 8.89 -6.35
N THR A 360 -0.25 8.26 -5.22
CA THR A 360 -0.46 8.77 -3.87
C THR A 360 0.82 9.45 -3.39
N TRP A 361 0.80 10.78 -3.29
CA TRP A 361 1.96 11.52 -2.80
C TRP A 361 2.08 11.40 -1.28
N LEU A 362 3.25 11.00 -0.80
CA LEU A 362 3.60 10.99 0.61
C LEU A 362 4.41 12.25 0.94
N THR A 363 4.22 12.81 2.13
CA THR A 363 5.08 13.87 2.66
C THR A 363 6.27 13.20 3.31
N LEU A 364 7.44 13.35 2.70
CA LEU A 364 8.71 12.85 3.22
C LEU A 364 9.53 14.08 3.64
N GLY A 365 10.11 14.02 4.84
CA GLY A 365 10.88 15.11 5.43
C GLY A 365 12.38 14.89 5.35
#